data_AF-A0A1C6HF03-F1
#
_entry.id   AF-A0A1C6HF03-F1
#
_cell.length_a   1.000
_cell.length_b   1.000
_cell.length_c   1.000
_cell.angle_alpha   90.00
_cell.angle_beta   90.00
_cell.angle_gamma   90.00
#
_symmetry.space_group_name_H-M   'P 1'
#
loop_
_entity.id
_entity.type
_entity.pdbx_description
1 polymer ?
#
loop_
_entity_poly.entity_id
_entity_poly.type
_entity_poly.pdbx_seq_one_letter_code
_entity_poly.pdbx_strand_id
1 'polypeptide(L)' 'MTIAEVSKRCGLSADTLRYYERIGLIPPVPHSKSGIRDYDEASCGWIEWMKSITRAPPKG' A
#
# COMPACT_ATOMS: atom_id res chain seq x y z
N MET A 1 4.39 9.40 0.10
CA MET A 1 4.07 9.11 1.52
C MET A 1 4.84 7.90 1.99
N THR A 2 5.19 7.82 3.27
CA THR A 2 5.78 6.61 3.86
C THR A 2 4.74 5.51 4.02
N ILE A 3 5.19 4.25 4.16
CA ILE A 3 4.30 3.11 4.40
C ILE A 3 3.47 3.28 5.69
N ALA A 4 4.01 3.97 6.70
CA ALA A 4 3.32 4.23 7.96
C ALA A 4 2.17 5.22 7.80
N GLU A 5 2.36 6.26 6.98
CA GLU A 5 1.31 7.24 6.66
C GLU A 5 0.19 6.60 5.85
N VAL A 6 0.53 5.79 4.85
CA VAL A 6 -0.46 5.06 4.04
C VAL A 6 -1.20 4.02 4.87
N SER A 7 -0.50 3.30 5.75
CA SER A 7 -1.12 2.35 6.68
C SER A 7 -2.21 3.03 7.51
N LYS A 8 -1.92 4.21 8.07
CA LYS A 8 -2.90 5.01 8.82
C LYS A 8 -4.05 5.51 7.94
N ARG A 9 -3.75 6.03 6.75
CA ARG A 9 -4.75 6.57 5.81
C ARG A 9 -5.73 5.50 5.33
N CYS A 10 -5.21 4.34 4.91
CA CYS A 10 -6.01 3.29 4.29
C CYS A 10 -6.58 2.29 5.31
N GLY A 11 -6.10 2.30 6.56
CA GLY A 11 -6.51 1.37 7.62
C GLY A 11 -5.96 -0.05 7.47
N LEU A 12 -4.93 -0.22 6.63
CA LEU A 12 -4.25 -1.48 6.33
C LEU A 12 -2.93 -1.57 7.10
N SER A 13 -2.48 -2.76 7.47
CA SER A 13 -1.14 -2.90 8.07
C SER A 13 -0.06 -2.64 7.01
N ALA A 14 1.12 -2.21 7.46
CA ALA A 14 2.28 -2.09 6.57
C ALA A 14 2.54 -3.42 5.83
N ASP A 15 2.41 -4.55 6.51
CA ASP A 15 2.63 -5.88 5.91
C ASP A 15 1.59 -6.22 4.84
N THR A 16 0.33 -5.83 5.00
CA THR A 16 -0.68 -5.95 3.92
C THR A 16 -0.28 -5.13 2.70
N LEU A 17 0.24 -3.91 2.89
CA LEU A 17 0.70 -3.07 1.78
C LEU A 17 1.91 -3.70 1.06
N ARG A 18 2.88 -4.23 1.82
CA ARG A 18 4.03 -4.97 1.25
C ARG A 18 3.57 -6.24 0.53
N TYR A 19 2.57 -6.92 1.08
CA TYR A 19 2.00 -8.12 0.50
C TYR A 19 1.33 -7.84 -0.83
N TYR A 20 0.50 -6.78 -0.91
CA TYR A 20 -0.17 -6.37 -2.15
C TYR A 20 0.85 -6.06 -3.25
N GLU A 21 1.90 -5.32 -2.95
CA GLU A 21 2.98 -5.06 -3.91
C GLU A 21 3.71 -6.35 -4.31
N ARG A 22 4.08 -7.19 -3.34
CA ARG A 22 4.86 -8.42 -3.57
C ARG A 22 4.16 -9.43 -4.48
N ILE A 23 2.83 -9.54 -4.39
CA ILE A 23 2.04 -10.44 -5.23
C ILE A 23 1.60 -9.79 -6.55
N GLY A 24 1.98 -8.52 -6.79
CA GLY A 24 1.59 -7.78 -7.99
C GLY A 24 0.14 -7.29 -8.00
N LEU A 25 -0.50 -7.19 -6.82
CA LEU A 25 -1.86 -6.68 -6.69
C LEU A 25 -1.94 -5.17 -6.88
N ILE A 26 -0.88 -4.46 -6.52
CA ILE A 26 -0.65 -3.06 -6.87
C ILE A 26 0.66 -2.94 -7.64
N PRO A 27 0.83 -1.89 -8.47
CA PRO A 27 2.11 -1.63 -9.14
C PRO A 27 3.26 -1.48 -8.14
N PRO A 28 4.51 -1.78 -8.55
CA PRO A 28 5.70 -1.53 -7.73
C PRO A 28 5.76 -0.08 -7.26
N VAL A 29 6.00 0.13 -5.97
CA VAL A 29 6.04 1.47 -5.39
C VAL A 29 7.44 2.04 -5.58
N PRO A 30 7.59 3.25 -6.15
CA PRO A 30 8.89 3.87 -6.32
C PRO A 30 9.55 4.11 -4.97
N HIS A 31 10.88 4.19 -4.96
CA HIS A 31 11.63 4.55 -3.76
C HIS A 31 12.05 6.02 -3.86
N SER A 32 11.93 6.73 -2.75
CA SER A 32 12.49 8.08 -2.58
C SER A 32 14.01 8.06 -2.67
N LYS A 33 14.63 9.25 -2.78
CA LYS A 33 16.09 9.41 -2.79
C LYS A 33 16.78 8.81 -1.55
N SER A 34 16.06 8.68 -0.43
CA SER A 34 16.56 8.08 0.81
C SER A 34 16.35 6.56 0.89
N GLY A 35 15.88 5.92 -0.20
CA GLY A 35 15.66 4.47 -0.25
C GLY A 35 14.38 3.99 0.46
N ILE A 36 13.49 4.90 0.85
CA ILE A 36 12.20 4.57 1.47
C ILE A 36 11.13 4.55 0.39
N ARG A 37 10.23 3.55 0.41
CA ARG A 37 9.06 3.50 -0.49
C ARG A 37 8.25 4.78 -0.40
N ASP A 38 7.99 5.37 -1.55
CA ASP A 38 7.23 6.59 -1.71
C ASP A 38 5.89 6.28 -2.36
N TYR A 39 4.86 6.17 -1.53
CA TYR A 39 3.50 5.96 -1.96
C TYR A 39 2.93 7.32 -2.40
N ASP A 40 3.02 7.58 -3.70
CA ASP A 40 2.42 8.74 -4.34
C ASP A 40 0.88 8.59 -4.44
N GLU A 41 0.25 9.58 -5.06
CA GLU A 41 -1.20 9.60 -5.21
C GLU A 41 -1.72 8.45 -6.09
N ALA A 42 -0.96 8.05 -7.12
CA ALA A 42 -1.28 6.91 -7.96
C ALA A 42 -1.25 5.60 -7.15
N SER A 43 -0.20 5.39 -6.35
CA SER A 43 -0.09 4.25 -5.44
C SER A 43 -1.27 4.20 -4.47
N CYS A 44 -1.65 5.35 -3.89
CA CYS A 44 -2.80 5.44 -3.00
C CYS A 44 -4.12 5.10 -3.69
N GLY A 45 -4.31 5.56 -4.94
CA GLY A 45 -5.49 5.24 -5.75
C GLY A 45 -5.64 3.74 -5.99
N TRP A 46 -4.55 3.05 -6.37
CA TRP A 46 -4.53 1.60 -6.51
C TRP A 46 -4.86 0.89 -5.20
N ILE A 47 -4.28 1.34 -4.08
CA ILE A 47 -4.50 0.72 -2.76
C ILE A 47 -5.97 0.84 -2.32
N GLU A 48 -6.58 2.02 -2.45
CA GLU A 48 -7.99 2.21 -2.10
C GLU A 48 -8.92 1.41 -3.03
N TRP A 49 -8.60 1.37 -4.34
CA TRP A 49 -9.36 0.54 -5.27
C TRP A 49 -9.26 -0.95 -4.91
N MET A 50 -8.05 -1.45 -4.67
CA MET A 50 -7.84 -2.84 -4.28
C MET A 50 -8.53 -3.18 -2.95
N LYS A 51 -8.51 -2.27 -1.97
CA LYS A 51 -9.23 -2.41 -0.71
C LYS A 51 -10.75 -2.50 -0.90
N SER A 52 -11.31 -1.84 -1.91
CA SER A 52 -12.76 -1.88 -2.17
C SER A 52 -13.22 -3.21 -2.79
N ILE A 53 -12.37 -3.88 -3.58
CA ILE A 53 -12.71 -5.13 -4.26
C ILE A 53 -12.22 -6.38 -3.50
N THR A 54 -11.16 -6.23 -2.71
CA THR A 54 -10.72 -7.29 -1.80
C THR A 54 -11.54 -7.22 -0.53
N ARG A 55 -12.16 -8.33 -0.13
CA ARG A 55 -12.68 -8.49 1.23
C ARG A 55 -11.44 -8.56 2.12
N ALA A 56 -10.94 -7.40 2.54
CA ALA A 56 -9.63 -7.27 3.17
C ALA A 56 -9.44 -8.38 4.22
N PRO A 57 -8.32 -9.13 4.18
CA PRO A 57 -8.12 -10.23 5.11
C PRO A 57 -8.26 -9.71 6.54
N PRO A 58 -8.91 -10.48 7.45
CA PRO A 58 -9.12 -10.05 8.82
C PRO A 58 -7.77 -9.66 9.43
N LYS A 59 -7.76 -8.54 10.14
CA LYS A 59 -6.58 -8.09 10.89
C LYS A 59 -6.19 -9.22 11.84
N GLY A 60 -5.04 -9.84 11.60
CA GLY A 60 -4.33 -10.64 12.59
C GLY A 60 -3.71 -9.74 13.63
#